data_AF-A0A7D4A009-F1
#
_entry.id   AF-A0A7D4A009-F1
#
_cell.length_a   1.000
_cell.length_b   1.000
_cell.length_c   1.000
_cell.angle_alpha   90.00
_cell.angle_beta   90.00
_cell.angle_gamma   90.00
#
_symmetry.space_group_name_H-M   'P 1'
#
loop_
_entity.id
_entity.type
_entity.pdbx_description
1 polymer ?
#
loop_
_entity_poly.entity_id
_entity_poly.type
_entity_poly.pdbx_seq_one_letter_code
_entity_poly.pdbx_strand_id
1 'polypeptide(L)'
;MQLTLTHPGRTTSGTHAVTLTCDPPGGRHPDAARACSELEGSGGKFAHAPDGRMCTQVYAPVVAQAKGRWHGNPVSFHAHYANDCAMHSRTGSVFAF
;
A
#
# COMPACT_ATOMS: atom_id res chain seq x y z
N MET A 1 7.66 -3.13 -14.09
CA MET A 1 6.56 -2.37 -13.41
C MET A 1 7.07 -1.82 -12.09
N GLN A 2 6.94 -0.51 -11.87
CA GLN A 2 7.52 0.19 -10.73
C GLN A 2 6.53 1.20 -10.14
N LEU A 3 6.37 1.14 -8.83
CA LEU A 3 5.47 1.96 -8.04
C LEU A 3 6.26 2.61 -6.89
N THR A 4 5.90 3.85 -6.58
CA THR A 4 6.30 4.54 -5.36
C THR A 4 5.08 4.55 -4.45
N LEU A 5 5.21 3.90 -3.30
CA LEU A 5 4.18 3.75 -2.28
C LEU A 5 4.52 4.69 -1.14
N THR A 6 3.51 5.37 -0.61
CA THR A 6 3.70 6.45 0.36
C THR A 6 2.62 6.41 1.44
N HIS A 7 2.99 6.42 2.72
CA HIS A 7 2.08 6.62 3.85
C HIS A 7 2.79 7.21 5.08
N PRO A 8 2.08 7.76 6.08
CA PRO A 8 2.70 8.25 7.32
C PRO A 8 3.46 7.14 8.05
N GLY A 9 4.65 7.46 8.56
CA GLY A 9 5.46 6.52 9.37
C GLY A 9 4.94 6.31 10.78
N ARG A 10 5.33 5.18 11.39
CA ARG A 10 4.98 4.86 12.79
C ARG A 10 5.75 5.66 13.85
N THR A 11 6.91 6.25 13.52
CA THR A 11 7.88 6.69 14.56
C THR A 11 8.33 8.14 14.53
N THR A 12 7.96 8.97 13.55
CA THR A 12 8.25 10.42 13.57
C THR A 12 7.34 11.11 12.56
N SER A 13 7.19 12.44 12.64
CA SER A 13 6.43 13.35 11.76
C SER A 13 6.73 13.30 10.25
N GLY A 14 7.25 12.18 9.72
CA GLY A 14 7.64 11.99 8.34
C GLY A 14 6.70 11.05 7.59
N THR A 15 6.50 11.37 6.32
CA THR A 15 5.91 10.49 5.32
C THR A 15 6.95 9.46 4.88
N HIS A 16 6.64 8.17 4.99
CA HIS A 16 7.48 7.10 4.49
C HIS A 16 7.14 6.82 3.03
N ALA A 17 8.17 6.69 2.19
CA ALA A 17 8.00 6.31 0.80
C ALA A 17 8.96 5.18 0.44
N VAL A 18 8.43 4.12 -0.17
CA VAL A 18 9.22 2.98 -0.66
C VAL A 18 8.92 2.71 -2.12
N THR A 19 9.91 2.12 -2.80
CA THR A 19 9.76 1.68 -4.18
C THR A 19 9.41 0.20 -4.21
N LEU A 20 8.37 -0.17 -4.96
CA LEU A 20 7.97 -1.53 -5.26
C LEU A 20 8.17 -1.79 -6.75
N THR A 21 8.94 -2.82 -7.07
CA THR A 21 9.11 -3.35 -8.43
C THR A 21 8.55 -4.76 -8.45
N CYS A 22 7.81 -5.13 -9.49
CA CYS A 22 7.15 -6.45 -9.54
C CYS A 22 7.62 -7.39 -10.65
N ASP A 23 8.56 -6.96 -11.49
CA ASP A 23 9.13 -7.77 -12.57
C ASP A 23 10.63 -7.50 -12.71
N PRO A 24 11.49 -8.27 -12.02
CA PRO A 24 11.16 -9.20 -10.93
C PRO A 24 10.75 -8.46 -9.62
N PRO A 25 10.08 -9.13 -8.67
CA PRO A 25 9.74 -8.55 -7.37
C PRO A 25 10.96 -8.01 -6.61
N GLY A 26 10.92 -6.76 -6.17
CA GLY A 26 12.01 -6.11 -5.46
C GLY A 26 11.76 -4.65 -5.11
N GLY A 27 12.84 -3.93 -4.82
CA GLY A 27 12.80 -2.55 -4.34
C GLY A 27 13.05 -2.45 -2.84
N ARG A 28 12.47 -1.43 -2.21
CA ARG A 28 12.63 -1.10 -0.78
C ARG A 28 11.44 -1.57 0.05
N HIS A 29 10.46 -2.19 -0.58
CA HIS A 29 9.32 -2.79 0.11
C HIS A 29 9.78 -4.07 0.83
N PRO A 30 9.51 -4.22 2.14
CA PRO A 30 10.03 -5.33 2.95
C PRO A 30 9.49 -6.70 2.49
N ASP A 31 8.26 -6.73 1.98
CA ASP A 31 7.65 -7.93 1.40
C ASP A 31 7.18 -7.64 -0.04
N ALA A 32 8.14 -7.36 -0.93
CA ALA A 32 7.83 -7.01 -2.31
C ALA A 32 7.09 -8.14 -3.06
N ALA A 33 7.48 -9.40 -2.83
CA ALA A 33 6.88 -10.55 -3.49
C ALA A 33 5.38 -10.67 -3.19
N ARG A 34 5.00 -10.54 -1.91
CA ARG A 34 3.59 -10.60 -1.51
C ARG A 34 2.79 -9.42 -2.04
N ALA A 35 3.31 -8.19 -1.94
CA ALA A 35 2.65 -7.00 -2.45
C ALA A 35 2.39 -7.10 -3.96
N CYS A 36 3.36 -7.61 -4.72
CA CYS A 36 3.19 -7.86 -6.15
C CYS A 36 2.13 -8.93 -6.43
N SER A 37 2.13 -10.04 -5.70
CA SER A 37 1.11 -11.09 -5.86
C SER A 37 -0.31 -10.58 -5.59
N GLU A 38 -0.50 -9.71 -4.58
CA GLU A 38 -1.80 -9.12 -4.26
C GLU A 38 -2.27 -8.12 -5.33
N LEU A 39 -1.34 -7.33 -5.88
CA LEU A 39 -1.63 -6.45 -7.02
C LEU A 39 -1.96 -7.23 -8.29
N GLU A 40 -1.25 -8.32 -8.58
CA GLU A 40 -1.57 -9.20 -9.71
C GLU A 40 -2.97 -9.84 -9.53
N GLY A 41 -3.23 -10.44 -8.37
CA GLY A 41 -4.52 -11.09 -8.08
C GLY A 41 -5.72 -10.14 -8.11
N SER A 42 -5.49 -8.84 -7.87
CA SER A 42 -6.52 -7.80 -7.92
C SER A 42 -6.58 -7.04 -9.26
N GLY A 43 -5.69 -7.33 -10.20
CA GLY A 43 -5.59 -6.62 -11.48
C GLY A 43 -5.15 -5.16 -11.34
N GLY A 44 -4.29 -4.86 -10.35
CA GLY A 44 -3.76 -3.52 -10.08
C GLY A 44 -4.66 -2.65 -9.19
N LYS A 45 -5.63 -3.25 -8.47
CA LYS A 45 -6.47 -2.52 -7.51
C LYS A 45 -5.78 -2.50 -6.14
N PHE A 46 -5.46 -1.31 -5.67
CA PHE A 46 -4.79 -1.09 -4.37
C PHE A 46 -5.72 -1.26 -3.16
N ALA A 47 -7.04 -1.21 -3.39
CA ALA A 47 -8.04 -1.29 -2.33
C ALA A 47 -9.03 -2.43 -2.60
N HIS A 48 -9.35 -3.17 -1.55
CA HIS A 48 -10.33 -4.26 -1.52
C HIS A 48 -11.30 -4.10 -0.33
N ALA A 49 -12.31 -4.98 -0.28
CA ALA A 49 -13.19 -5.07 0.87
C ALA A 49 -12.37 -5.44 2.13
N PRO A 50 -12.74 -4.95 3.33
CA PRO A 50 -12.01 -5.27 4.55
C PRO A 50 -11.79 -6.77 4.72
N ASP A 51 -10.55 -7.16 5.02
CA ASP A 51 -10.10 -8.56 5.21
C ASP A 51 -10.66 -9.26 6.47
N GLY A 52 -11.59 -8.62 7.19
CA GLY A 52 -12.21 -9.15 8.40
C GLY A 52 -11.37 -8.97 9.68
N ARG A 53 -10.19 -8.33 9.60
CA ARG A 53 -9.40 -8.06 10.80
C ARG A 53 -10.10 -7.06 11.73
N MET A 54 -9.96 -7.27 13.03
CA MET A 54 -10.52 -6.37 14.03
C MET A 54 -9.58 -5.17 14.22
N CYS A 55 -10.07 -3.98 13.88
CA CYS A 55 -9.33 -2.73 14.07
C CYS A 55 -9.86 -1.95 15.28
N THR A 56 -8.93 -1.34 16.01
CA THR A 56 -9.29 -0.39 17.08
C THR A 56 -10.03 0.80 16.49
N GLN A 57 -10.90 1.41 17.30
CA GLN A 57 -11.64 2.62 16.92
C GLN A 57 -10.84 3.92 17.16
N VAL A 58 -9.51 3.80 17.35
CA VAL A 58 -8.63 4.96 17.51
C VAL A 58 -8.61 5.75 16.20
N TYR A 59 -8.85 7.06 16.29
CA TYR A 59 -8.76 7.94 15.15
C TYR A 59 -7.37 8.56 15.05
N ALA A 60 -6.60 8.09 14.07
CA ALA A 60 -5.24 8.53 13.75
C ALA A 60 -5.10 8.49 12.22
N PRO A 61 -5.67 9.47 11.51
CA PRO A 61 -5.90 9.35 10.07
C PRO A 61 -4.60 9.21 9.29
N VAL A 62 -4.60 8.30 8.32
CA VAL A 62 -3.45 8.04 7.44
C VAL A 62 -3.86 8.20 5.98
N VAL A 63 -2.89 8.62 5.16
CA VAL A 63 -3.07 8.80 3.71
C VAL A 63 -2.18 7.81 2.98
N ALA A 64 -2.76 6.88 2.25
CA ALA A 64 -2.06 5.95 1.39
C ALA A 64 -2.00 6.51 -0.03
N GLN A 65 -0.82 6.56 -0.62
CA GLN A 65 -0.63 6.98 -2.01
C GLN A 65 0.24 5.99 -2.78
N ALA A 66 -0.17 5.67 -4.02
CA ALA A 66 0.68 4.93 -4.95
C ALA A 66 0.79 5.69 -6.27
N LYS A 67 2.00 5.85 -6.77
CA LYS A 67 2.28 6.50 -8.06
C LYS A 67 3.26 5.67 -8.88
N GLY A 68 3.09 5.64 -10.20
CA GLY A 68 4.07 4.99 -11.08
C GLY A 68 3.40 4.29 -12.26
N ARG A 69 3.91 3.10 -12.61
CA ARG A 69 3.38 2.30 -13.71
C ARG A 69 3.17 0.84 -13.32
N TRP A 70 1.96 0.37 -13.58
CA TRP A 70 1.55 -1.02 -13.43
C TRP A 70 1.15 -1.58 -14.80
N HIS A 71 1.85 -2.61 -15.29
CA HIS A 71 1.64 -3.16 -16.65
C HIS A 71 1.51 -2.10 -17.76
N GLY A 72 2.39 -1.10 -17.74
CA GLY A 72 2.39 0.01 -18.70
C GLY A 72 1.36 1.12 -18.42
N ASN A 73 0.33 0.85 -17.61
CA ASN A 73 -0.70 1.81 -17.24
C ASN A 73 -0.19 2.78 -16.16
N PRO A 74 -0.43 4.10 -16.29
CA PRO A 74 -0.13 5.05 -15.23
C PRO A 74 -1.02 4.78 -14.02
N VAL A 75 -0.39 4.72 -12.85
CA VAL A 75 -1.09 4.56 -11.56
C VAL A 75 -1.01 5.87 -10.79
N SER A 76 -2.18 6.30 -10.30
CA SER A 76 -2.31 7.35 -9.30
C SER A 76 -3.41 6.97 -8.32
N PHE A 77 -3.02 6.42 -7.18
CA PHE A 77 -3.91 6.02 -6.10
C PHE A 77 -3.72 6.97 -4.91
N HIS A 78 -4.84 7.35 -4.28
CA HIS A 78 -4.88 8.20 -3.10
C HIS A 78 -6.10 7.84 -2.25
N ALA A 79 -5.89 7.46 -1.00
CA ALA A 79 -6.98 7.09 -0.09
C ALA A 79 -6.70 7.51 1.35
N HIS A 80 -7.75 7.93 2.04
CA HIS A 80 -7.72 8.27 3.47
C HIS A 80 -8.32 7.13 4.28
N TYR A 81 -7.66 6.78 5.39
CA TYR A 81 -8.14 5.77 6.33
C TYR A 81 -8.13 6.33 7.74
N ALA A 82 -9.03 5.83 8.58
CA ALA A 82 -9.18 6.30 9.96
C ALA A 82 -7.97 5.98 10.85
N ASN A 83 -7.24 4.91 10.54
CA ASN A 83 -5.99 4.49 11.17
C ASN A 83 -5.22 3.50 10.26
N ASP A 84 -4.01 3.13 10.68
CA ASP A 84 -3.14 2.17 9.99
C ASP A 84 -3.81 0.79 9.84
N CYS A 85 -4.49 0.30 10.87
CA CYS A 85 -5.21 -0.97 10.78
C CYS A 85 -6.29 -0.95 9.69
N ALA A 86 -7.08 0.12 9.61
CA ALA A 86 -8.12 0.29 8.60
C ALA A 86 -7.55 0.44 7.18
N MET A 87 -6.34 0.98 7.04
CA MET A 87 -5.60 0.99 5.79
C MET A 87 -5.20 -0.44 5.41
N HIS A 88 -4.47 -1.16 6.26
CA HIS A 88 -4.01 -2.52 5.98
C HIS A 88 -5.15 -3.52 5.76
N SER A 89 -6.30 -3.35 6.42
CA SER A 89 -7.46 -4.23 6.20
C SER A 89 -8.03 -4.12 4.79
N ARG A 90 -7.77 -3.00 4.10
CA ARG A 90 -8.28 -2.71 2.77
C ARG A 90 -7.21 -2.70 1.69
N THR A 91 -5.93 -2.65 2.04
CA THR A 91 -4.82 -2.59 1.08
C THR A 91 -3.83 -3.75 1.21
N GLY A 92 -4.02 -4.62 2.20
CA GLY A 92 -3.20 -5.80 2.41
C GLY A 92 -1.73 -5.45 2.69
N SER A 93 -0.85 -6.20 2.04
CA SER A 93 0.60 -6.06 2.16
C SER A 93 1.17 -4.90 1.32
N VAL A 94 0.40 -4.31 0.41
CA VAL A 94 0.88 -3.27 -0.52
C VAL A 94 1.36 -2.01 0.21
N PHE A 95 0.81 -1.72 1.39
CA PHE A 95 1.26 -0.59 2.22
C PHE A 95 1.82 -1.04 3.57
N ALA A 96 2.35 -2.26 3.68
CA ALA A 96 2.86 -2.83 4.92
C ALA A 96 4.38 -2.62 5.08
N PHE A 97 4.82 -1.37 5.25
CA PHE A 97 6.25 -1.01 5.38
C PHE A 97 6.54 0.12 6.39
#